data_AF-A0A3D0VHP0-F1
#
_entry.id   AF-A0A3D0VHP0-F1
#
_cell.length_a   1.000
_cell.length_b   1.000
_cell.length_c   1.000
_cell.angle_alpha   90.00
_cell.angle_beta   90.00
_cell.angle_gamma   90.00
#
_symmetry.space_group_name_H-M   'P 1'
#
loop_
_entity.id
_entity.type
_entity.pdbx_description
1 polymer ?
#
loop_
_entity_poly.entity_id
_entity_poly.type
_entity_poly.pdbx_seq_one_letter_code
_entity_poly.pdbx_strand_id
1 'polypeptide(L)'
;VSPALASRVRNIGRGFAVTAAAGTAAGLAAFGYGLWEKNQFVLRQETLPILPAGHAPFRVLHLSDIHFVPGQDTKAKWLESLASLEPDLVVNTGDNLSHVKAVEPLLKALRPLLEFPGVFVPGSNDYFAPTFKNPA
;
A
#
# COMPACT_ATOMS: atom_id res chain seq x y z
N VAL A 1 -38.23 33.24 31.69
CA VAL A 1 -38.06 32.23 30.62
C VAL A 1 -38.82 30.98 31.01
N SER A 2 -39.73 30.48 30.17
CA SER A 2 -40.52 29.28 30.50
C SER A 2 -39.61 28.06 30.72
N PRO A 3 -39.84 27.22 31.76
CA PRO A 3 -39.08 25.99 31.99
C PRO A 3 -39.03 25.06 30.77
N ALA A 4 -40.09 25.08 29.95
CA ALA A 4 -40.19 24.28 28.72
C ALA A 4 -39.28 24.80 27.59
N LEU A 5 -39.05 26.11 27.50
CA LEU A 5 -38.12 26.68 26.53
C LEU A 5 -36.66 26.35 26.90
N ALA A 6 -36.34 26.42 28.20
CA ALA A 6 -35.03 26.06 28.71
C ALA A 6 -34.72 24.56 28.55
N SER A 7 -35.72 23.67 28.67
CA SER A 7 -35.51 22.23 28.43
C SER A 7 -35.31 21.90 26.96
N ARG A 8 -36.07 22.56 26.05
CA ARG A 8 -35.90 22.39 24.60
C ARG A 8 -34.51 22.83 24.11
N VAL A 9 -34.02 23.98 24.58
CA VAL A 9 -32.66 24.45 24.24
C VAL A 9 -31.57 23.50 24.73
N ARG A 10 -31.70 22.96 25.95
CA ARG A 10 -30.76 21.95 26.48
C ARG A 10 -30.80 20.65 25.68
N ASN A 11 -31.98 20.18 25.28
CA ASN A 11 -32.11 18.95 24.50
C ASN A 11 -31.52 19.10 23.09
N ILE A 12 -31.73 20.24 22.44
CA ILE A 12 -31.11 20.56 21.14
C ILE A 12 -29.60 20.66 21.28
N GLY A 13 -29.09 21.40 22.28
CA GLY A 13 -27.64 21.52 22.52
C GLY A 13 -26.97 20.17 22.84
N ARG A 14 -27.63 19.30 23.60
CA ARG A 14 -27.17 17.92 23.86
C ARG A 14 -27.18 17.08 22.58
N GLY A 15 -28.22 17.19 21.75
CA GLY A 15 -28.29 16.52 20.44
C GLY A 15 -27.11 16.92 19.55
N PHE A 16 -26.86 18.22 19.40
CA PHE A 16 -25.72 18.72 18.64
C PHE A 16 -24.37 18.26 19.22
N ALA A 17 -24.20 18.30 20.54
CA ALA A 17 -22.97 17.84 21.18
C ALA A 17 -22.72 16.33 20.96
N VAL A 18 -23.76 15.49 21.06
CA VAL A 18 -23.65 14.05 20.80
C VAL A 18 -23.33 13.78 19.33
N THR A 19 -23.99 14.47 18.40
CA THR A 19 -23.71 14.31 16.96
C THR A 19 -22.30 14.77 16.60
N ALA A 20 -21.83 15.90 17.14
CA ALA A 20 -20.48 16.40 16.90
C ALA A 20 -19.42 15.46 17.49
N ALA A 21 -19.64 14.94 18.70
CA ALA A 21 -18.75 13.98 19.34
C ALA A 21 -18.68 12.65 18.56
N ALA A 22 -19.83 12.12 18.14
CA ALA A 22 -19.90 10.90 17.33
C ALA A 22 -19.21 11.09 15.97
N GLY A 23 -19.45 12.21 15.28
CA GLY A 23 -18.80 12.53 14.01
C GLY A 23 -17.28 12.66 14.14
N THR A 24 -16.80 13.32 15.20
CA THR A 24 -15.37 13.43 15.49
C THR A 24 -14.74 12.07 15.77
N ALA A 25 -15.40 11.24 16.59
CA ALA A 25 -14.92 9.89 16.89
C ALA A 25 -14.84 9.01 15.64
N ALA A 26 -15.87 9.04 14.79
CA ALA A 26 -15.86 8.31 13.52
C ALA A 26 -14.76 8.80 12.56
N GLY A 27 -14.56 10.11 12.47
CA GLY A 27 -13.50 10.70 11.65
C GLY A 27 -12.10 10.28 12.09
N LEU A 28 -11.83 10.28 13.41
CA LEU A 28 -10.57 9.82 13.96
C LEU A 28 -10.35 8.32 13.76
N ALA A 29 -11.40 7.51 13.92
CA ALA A 29 -11.33 6.07 13.68
C ALA A 29 -11.02 5.76 12.21
N ALA A 30 -11.71 6.42 11.27
CA ALA A 30 -11.47 6.26 9.84
C ALA A 30 -10.05 6.71 9.44
N PHE A 31 -9.58 7.83 9.98
CA PHE A 31 -8.21 8.30 9.75
C PHE A 31 -7.17 7.31 10.29
N GLY A 32 -7.34 6.84 11.54
CA GLY A 32 -6.47 5.83 12.13
C GLY A 32 -6.47 4.51 11.34
N TYR A 33 -7.64 4.07 10.90
CA TYR A 33 -7.79 2.90 10.05
C TYR A 33 -7.03 3.07 8.73
N GLY A 34 -7.19 4.21 8.03
CA GLY A 34 -6.47 4.48 6.79
C GLY A 34 -4.94 4.51 6.94
N LEU A 35 -4.44 5.02 8.08
CA LEU A 35 -3.00 4.97 8.39
C LEU A 35 -2.48 3.55 8.62
N TRP A 36 -3.31 2.65 9.13
CA TRP A 36 -2.98 1.25 9.37
C TRP A 36 -3.11 0.41 8.09
N GLU A 37 -4.23 0.55 7.39
CA GLU A 37 -4.59 -0.22 6.18
C GLU A 37 -3.56 -0.04 5.07
N LYS A 38 -3.08 1.19 4.85
CA LYS A 38 -2.09 1.50 3.80
C LYS A 38 -0.76 0.74 3.91
N ASN A 39 -0.48 0.12 5.06
CA ASN A 39 0.74 -0.64 5.32
C ASN A 39 0.47 -2.16 5.46
N GLN A 40 -0.75 -2.64 5.17
CA GLN A 40 -1.09 -4.06 5.21
C GLN A 40 -0.69 -4.75 3.90
N PHE A 41 0.61 -4.90 3.69
CA PHE A 41 1.14 -5.60 2.52
C PHE A 41 0.92 -7.11 2.65
N VAL A 42 0.49 -7.75 1.55
CA VAL A 42 0.15 -9.17 1.51
C VAL A 42 0.90 -9.88 0.39
N LEU A 43 1.27 -11.13 0.62
CA LEU A 43 1.84 -12.01 -0.39
C LEU A 43 0.74 -12.95 -0.90
N ARG A 44 0.46 -12.90 -2.20
CA ARG A 44 -0.38 -13.90 -2.86
C ARG A 44 0.50 -15.05 -3.33
N GLN A 45 0.10 -16.28 -3.02
CA GLN A 45 0.80 -17.50 -3.42
C GLN A 45 -0.14 -18.38 -4.22
N GLU A 46 0.34 -18.85 -5.37
CA GLU A 46 -0.40 -19.74 -6.27
C GLU A 46 0.55 -20.84 -6.74
N THR A 47 0.06 -22.08 -6.81
CA THR A 47 0.84 -23.23 -7.27
C THR A 47 0.21 -23.78 -8.54
N LEU A 48 0.99 -23.81 -9.62
CA LEU A 48 0.53 -24.24 -10.95
C LEU A 48 1.20 -25.56 -11.35
N PRO A 49 0.45 -26.65 -11.65
CA PRO A 49 1.01 -27.94 -12.04
C PRO A 49 1.35 -27.98 -13.55
N ILE A 50 2.20 -27.05 -13.98
CA ILE A 50 2.52 -26.83 -15.41
C ILE A 50 3.89 -27.37 -15.83
N LEU A 51 4.70 -27.83 -14.88
CA LEU A 51 6.02 -28.42 -15.17
C LEU A 51 5.87 -29.87 -15.64
N PRO A 52 6.74 -30.35 -16.55
CA PRO A 52 6.78 -31.76 -16.92
C PRO A 52 7.04 -32.66 -15.69
N ALA A 53 6.59 -33.92 -15.77
CA ALA A 53 6.79 -34.88 -14.69
C ALA A 53 8.28 -35.08 -14.35
N GLY A 54 8.58 -35.19 -13.06
CA GLY A 54 9.95 -35.39 -12.57
C GLY A 54 10.74 -34.09 -12.34
N HIS A 55 10.20 -32.92 -12.68
CA HIS A 55 10.81 -31.64 -12.34
C HIS A 55 10.53 -31.24 -10.88
N ALA A 56 11.53 -30.66 -10.22
CA ALA A 56 11.36 -30.01 -8.94
C ALA A 56 10.49 -28.74 -9.08
N PRO A 57 9.80 -28.29 -8.01
CA PRO A 57 9.10 -27.01 -8.01
C PRO A 57 10.03 -25.85 -8.40
N PHE A 58 9.51 -24.89 -9.15
CA PHE A 58 10.20 -23.68 -9.54
C PHE A 58 9.42 -22.46 -9.05
N ARG A 59 10.06 -21.59 -8.28
CA ARG A 59 9.43 -20.48 -7.58
C ARG A 59 9.71 -19.16 -8.29
N VAL A 60 8.65 -18.50 -8.73
CA VAL A 60 8.71 -17.17 -9.34
C VAL A 60 8.17 -16.13 -8.36
N LEU A 61 8.99 -15.13 -8.02
CA LEU A 61 8.52 -13.92 -7.34
C LEU A 61 8.17 -12.88 -8.41
N HIS A 62 6.89 -12.54 -8.54
CA HIS A 62 6.42 -11.50 -9.44
C HIS A 62 6.12 -10.20 -8.67
N LEU A 63 6.72 -9.11 -9.10
CA LEU A 63 6.53 -7.76 -8.59
C LEU A 63 5.94 -6.87 -9.69
N SER A 64 5.01 -6.01 -9.31
CA SER A 64 4.47 -4.96 -10.17
C SER A 64 3.97 -3.79 -9.32
N ASP A 65 3.76 -2.63 -9.95
CA ASP A 65 3.00 -1.50 -9.40
C ASP A 65 3.49 -1.06 -8.01
N ILE A 66 4.81 -1.10 -7.77
CA ILE A 66 5.38 -0.78 -6.46
C ILE A 66 5.09 0.69 -6.09
N HIS A 67 5.07 1.58 -7.10
CA HIS A 67 4.71 2.99 -6.94
C HIS A 67 5.40 3.65 -5.73
N PHE A 68 6.72 3.49 -5.66
CA PHE A 68 7.52 3.88 -4.52
C PHE A 68 7.66 5.40 -4.43
N VAL A 69 7.56 5.93 -3.21
CA VAL A 69 7.87 7.33 -2.88
C VAL A 69 8.85 7.38 -1.69
N PRO A 70 9.69 8.43 -1.57
CA PRO A 70 10.60 8.58 -0.44
C PRO A 70 9.89 8.54 0.93
N GLY A 71 10.54 7.92 1.92
CA GLY A 71 10.02 7.82 3.30
C GLY A 71 9.09 6.64 3.58
N GLN A 72 8.88 5.72 2.62
CA GLN A 72 8.08 4.51 2.81
C GLN A 72 8.87 3.37 3.46
N ASP A 73 9.42 3.58 4.66
CA ASP A 73 10.30 2.61 5.34
C ASP A 73 9.66 1.24 5.58
N THR A 74 8.35 1.21 5.89
CA THR A 74 7.62 -0.06 6.08
C THR A 74 7.51 -0.84 4.77
N LYS A 75 7.24 -0.15 3.65
CA LYS A 75 7.20 -0.79 2.32
C LYS A 75 8.58 -1.27 1.91
N ALA A 76 9.62 -0.48 2.17
CA ALA A 76 11.01 -0.87 1.89
C ALA A 76 11.38 -2.16 2.63
N LYS A 77 11.17 -2.22 3.95
CA LYS A 77 11.42 -3.42 4.76
C LYS A 77 10.60 -4.62 4.29
N TRP A 78 9.36 -4.41 3.89
CA TRP A 78 8.53 -5.48 3.35
C TRP A 78 9.10 -6.02 2.03
N LEU A 79 9.49 -5.16 1.08
CA LEU A 79 10.15 -5.57 -0.16
C LEU A 79 11.46 -6.31 0.11
N GLU A 80 12.31 -5.79 1.01
CA GLU A 80 13.56 -6.44 1.41
C GLU A 80 13.29 -7.86 1.96
N SER A 81 12.24 -8.00 2.78
CA SER A 81 11.87 -9.28 3.38
C SER A 81 11.47 -10.36 2.36
N LEU A 82 11.03 -9.98 1.16
CA LEU A 82 10.62 -10.95 0.13
C LEU A 82 11.79 -11.84 -0.32
N ALA A 83 13.05 -11.42 -0.12
CA ALA A 83 14.21 -12.26 -0.40
C ALA A 83 14.28 -13.53 0.46
N SER A 84 13.68 -13.50 1.66
CA SER A 84 13.52 -14.69 2.52
C SER A 84 12.63 -15.78 1.92
N LEU A 85 11.91 -15.46 0.84
CA LEU A 85 11.20 -16.46 0.07
C LEU A 85 12.17 -17.35 -0.71
N GLU A 86 13.43 -16.95 -0.95
CA GLU A 86 14.38 -17.72 -1.78
C GLU A 86 13.80 -18.07 -3.16
N PRO A 87 13.37 -17.08 -3.97
CA PRO A 87 12.83 -17.34 -5.31
C PRO A 87 13.91 -17.84 -6.27
N ASP A 88 13.54 -18.69 -7.22
CA ASP A 88 14.43 -19.12 -8.31
C ASP A 88 14.55 -18.05 -9.40
N LEU A 89 13.51 -17.22 -9.55
CA LEU A 89 13.44 -16.12 -10.51
C LEU A 89 12.63 -14.96 -9.95
N VAL A 90 13.14 -13.74 -10.09
CA VAL A 90 12.43 -12.49 -9.82
C VAL A 90 11.96 -11.86 -11.13
N VAL A 91 10.66 -11.63 -11.27
CA VAL A 91 10.05 -10.96 -12.43
C VAL A 91 9.49 -9.62 -11.96
N ASN A 92 9.95 -8.51 -12.54
CA ASN A 92 9.40 -7.18 -12.25
C ASN A 92 8.73 -6.60 -13.51
N THR A 93 7.41 -6.39 -13.47
CA THR A 93 6.65 -5.88 -14.62
C THR A 93 6.35 -4.38 -14.57
N GLY A 94 7.11 -3.62 -13.79
CA GLY A 94 7.15 -2.16 -13.91
C GLY A 94 6.21 -1.41 -12.97
N ASP A 95 6.08 -0.11 -13.24
CA ASP A 95 5.35 0.87 -12.45
C ASP A 95 5.89 0.97 -11.01
N ASN A 96 7.22 1.02 -10.94
CA ASN A 96 7.94 0.97 -9.68
C ASN A 96 8.04 2.33 -8.98
N LEU A 97 7.98 3.44 -9.72
CA LEU A 97 8.25 4.78 -9.22
C LEU A 97 6.98 5.65 -9.20
N SER A 98 6.83 6.47 -8.16
CA SER A 98 5.82 7.56 -8.12
C SER A 98 6.45 8.92 -7.80
N HIS A 99 7.78 8.99 -7.74
CA HIS A 99 8.51 10.20 -7.43
C HIS A 99 9.95 10.11 -7.96
N VAL A 100 10.48 11.21 -8.53
CA VAL A 100 11.83 11.21 -9.15
C VAL A 100 12.96 10.85 -8.19
N LYS A 101 12.83 11.21 -6.90
CA LYS A 101 13.79 10.85 -5.84
C LYS A 101 13.59 9.44 -5.27
N ALA A 102 12.70 8.62 -5.84
CA ALA A 102 12.41 7.28 -5.35
C ALA A 102 13.38 6.20 -5.88
N VAL A 103 14.15 6.50 -6.94
CA VAL A 103 15.05 5.52 -7.59
C VAL A 103 16.02 4.89 -6.58
N GLU A 104 16.85 5.71 -5.92
CA GLU A 104 17.84 5.24 -4.95
C GLU A 104 17.24 4.45 -3.77
N PRO A 105 16.23 4.97 -3.03
CA PRO A 105 15.66 4.22 -1.91
C PRO A 105 14.94 2.95 -2.36
N LEU A 106 14.33 2.93 -3.55
CA LEU A 106 13.73 1.72 -4.10
C LEU A 106 14.80 0.68 -4.45
N LEU A 107 15.87 1.07 -5.14
CA LEU A 107 16.97 0.14 -5.47
C LEU A 107 17.59 -0.44 -4.21
N LYS A 108 17.73 0.36 -3.14
CA LYS A 108 18.17 -0.12 -1.84
C LYS A 108 17.21 -1.19 -1.28
N ALA A 109 15.91 -0.94 -1.32
CA ALA A 109 14.90 -1.89 -0.83
C ALA A 109 14.86 -3.20 -1.65
N LEU A 110 15.10 -3.11 -2.96
CA LEU A 110 15.12 -4.28 -3.85
C LEU A 110 16.48 -5.00 -3.85
N ARG A 111 17.53 -4.43 -3.24
CA ARG A 111 18.89 -4.97 -3.30
C ARG A 111 18.98 -6.46 -2.93
N PRO A 112 18.33 -6.96 -1.86
CA PRO A 112 18.37 -8.39 -1.55
C PRO A 112 17.75 -9.28 -2.66
N LEU A 113 16.77 -8.76 -3.39
CA LEU A 113 16.14 -9.47 -4.50
C LEU A 113 16.99 -9.51 -5.77
N LEU A 114 17.97 -8.61 -5.89
CA LEU A 114 18.92 -8.59 -7.01
C LEU A 114 20.00 -9.69 -6.89
N GLU A 115 20.03 -10.43 -5.78
CA GLU A 115 20.92 -11.59 -5.61
C GLU A 115 20.39 -12.83 -6.35
N PHE A 116 19.12 -12.82 -6.77
CA PHE A 116 18.50 -13.89 -7.54
C PHE A 116 18.49 -13.56 -9.04
N PRO A 117 18.44 -14.57 -9.93
CA PRO A 117 18.18 -14.34 -11.34
C PRO A 117 16.91 -13.51 -11.53
N GLY A 118 16.96 -12.52 -12.42
CA GLY A 118 15.82 -11.62 -12.59
C GLY A 118 15.65 -11.07 -13.99
N VAL A 119 14.39 -10.74 -14.31
CA VAL A 119 13.99 -10.05 -15.53
C VAL A 119 13.08 -8.88 -15.16
N PHE A 120 13.19 -7.78 -15.92
CA PHE A 120 12.34 -6.62 -15.70
C PHE A 120 11.86 -6.02 -17.01
N VAL A 121 10.67 -5.43 -16.98
CA VAL A 121 10.15 -4.54 -18.02
C VAL A 121 9.65 -3.27 -17.33
N PRO A 122 10.14 -2.08 -17.70
CA PRO A 122 9.66 -0.84 -17.11
C PRO A 122 8.21 -0.55 -17.51
N GLY A 123 7.44 -0.03 -16.55
CA GLY A 123 6.06 0.43 -16.74
C GLY A 123 6.00 1.91 -17.12
N SER A 124 4.78 2.44 -17.20
CA SER A 124 4.56 3.83 -17.59
C SER A 124 5.15 4.83 -16.60
N ASN A 125 5.03 4.58 -15.31
CA ASN A 125 5.51 5.48 -14.24
C ASN A 125 7.01 5.39 -14.01
N ASP A 126 7.67 4.39 -14.61
CA ASP A 126 9.13 4.32 -14.63
C ASP A 126 9.72 5.31 -15.65
N TYR A 127 8.93 5.73 -16.65
CA TYR A 127 9.34 6.72 -17.66
C TYR A 127 8.70 8.10 -17.46
N PHE A 128 7.44 8.15 -17.04
CA PHE A 128 6.64 9.37 -17.04
C PHE A 128 6.14 9.72 -15.64
N ALA A 129 6.30 10.98 -15.25
CA ALA A 129 5.75 11.47 -13.99
C ALA A 129 4.21 11.58 -14.09
N PRO A 130 3.47 11.25 -13.02
CA PRO A 130 2.02 11.44 -12.99
C PRO A 130 1.69 12.93 -13.13
N THR A 131 0.74 13.23 -14.01
CA THR A 131 0.19 14.57 -14.18
C THR A 131 -1.14 14.68 -13.44
N PHE A 132 -1.46 15.88 -12.93
CA PHE A 132 -2.76 16.12 -12.33
C PHE A 132 -3.84 15.94 -13.40
N LYS A 133 -4.77 15.01 -13.15
CA LYS A 133 -5.95 14.79 -14.00
C LYS A 133 -7.18 15.25 -13.23
N ASN A 134 -8.12 15.89 -13.92
CA ASN A 134 -9.45 16.17 -13.37
C ASN A 134 -10.15 14.84 -13.08
N PRO A 135 -10.70 14.59 -11.87
CA PRO A 135 -11.54 13.42 -11.65
C PRO A 135 -12.75 13.50 -12.60
N ALA A 136 -12.79 12.60 -13.57
CA ALA A 136 -13.92 12.46 -14.51
C ALA A 136 -15.06 11.68 -13.86
#